data_AF-A0A7K9XBU9-F1
#
_entry.id   AF-A0A7K9XBU9-F1
#
_cell.length_a   1.000
_cell.length_b   1.000
_cell.length_c   1.000
_cell.angle_alpha   90.00
_cell.angle_beta   90.00
_cell.angle_gamma   90.00
#
_symmetry.space_group_name_H-M   'P 1'
#
loop_
_entity.id
_entity.type
_entity.pdbx_description
1 polymer ?
#
loop_
_entity_poly.entity_id
_entity_poly.type
_entity_poly.pdbx_seq_one_letter_code
_entity_poly.pdbx_strand_id
1 'polypeptide(L)'
;VLPGLQQASMPSRQQGGTDAEKHRDLLAVENERLRQEMKACEGELRELPPMGDLASAVLLRGQENAGLQERLRQLQREAEETRARLAELDLEVQQKTNRLAEVELRLKDSLAERAEEEERLSRRLRDSQETIASLKSQPQQIKYIIKTVEVESAKAKQALCESQSRNQYLQEQVGMQRQVLKEMEQQLQSSQKTAAQLRAQIMMYEAELERAHGQMLEEMQAMEEEKNRAIEEAFSRAQVEMKAVHENLAGVRTNLLTLQPALRTLTHDYNSLKRQVRDFPLLLQETLRSARAEVSPPRTTTRPCRGGGIVGGVGGWEQDALGLTPSLHPPLQGNIRVFGRVRPITKEDGEGPEAANAVTFDTDDDAVLHLLHKGKQVSFELDKVFPPQASQEEVFQEVQALVTSCIDGYNVCIFAYGQTGAGKTYTME
;
A
#
# COMPACT_ATOMS: atom_id res chain seq x y z
N VAL A 1 -25.90 -63.67 54.26
CA VAL A 1 -25.76 -62.35 53.61
C VAL A 1 -24.76 -62.47 52.47
N LEU A 2 -25.19 -62.14 51.25
CA LEU A 2 -24.46 -62.05 49.97
C LEU A 2 -25.11 -60.86 49.20
N PRO A 3 -24.53 -60.26 48.14
CA PRO A 3 -23.13 -60.24 47.64
C PRO A 3 -22.46 -58.86 47.95
N GLY A 4 -21.31 -58.41 47.40
CA GLY A 4 -20.31 -59.04 46.53
C GLY A 4 -20.15 -58.42 45.12
N LEU A 5 -19.38 -57.33 44.95
CA LEU A 5 -19.00 -56.75 43.64
C LEU A 5 -17.54 -56.23 43.60
N GLN A 6 -16.61 -57.14 43.31
CA GLN A 6 -15.34 -56.76 42.67
C GLN A 6 -15.64 -56.53 41.17
N GLN A 7 -15.40 -55.32 40.66
CA GLN A 7 -15.28 -55.13 39.22
C GLN A 7 -13.82 -55.31 38.80
N ALA A 8 -13.59 -56.35 38.00
CA ALA A 8 -12.31 -56.59 37.35
C ALA A 8 -12.17 -55.66 36.14
N SER A 9 -11.13 -54.83 36.13
CA SER A 9 -10.58 -54.26 34.90
C SER A 9 -9.53 -55.22 34.33
N MET A 10 -9.97 -56.09 33.43
CA MET A 10 -9.07 -56.91 32.61
C MET A 10 -8.10 -56.02 31.82
N PRO A 11 -6.84 -56.43 31.60
CA PRO A 11 -5.93 -55.71 30.71
C PRO A 11 -6.46 -55.84 29.28
N SER A 12 -7.10 -54.78 28.78
CA SER A 12 -7.56 -54.70 27.40
C SER A 12 -6.35 -54.69 26.48
N ARG A 13 -6.11 -55.86 25.87
CA ARG A 13 -5.36 -56.14 24.64
C ARG A 13 -4.43 -55.03 24.14
N GLN A 14 -3.15 -55.36 24.09
CA GLN A 14 -2.19 -54.71 23.19
C GLN A 14 -2.76 -54.66 21.75
N GLN A 15 -3.26 -53.50 21.34
CA GLN A 15 -3.20 -53.09 19.95
C GLN A 15 -1.94 -52.25 19.83
N GLY A 16 -1.04 -52.65 18.93
CA GLY A 16 0.18 -51.90 18.69
C GLY A 16 -0.19 -50.51 18.20
N GLY A 17 0.05 -49.49 19.02
CA GLY A 17 -0.21 -48.11 18.66
C GLY A 17 0.48 -47.78 17.35
N THR A 18 -0.26 -47.11 16.46
CA THR A 18 0.27 -46.72 15.15
C THR A 18 1.48 -45.82 15.34
N ASP A 19 2.38 -45.74 14.35
CA ASP A 19 3.59 -44.91 14.52
C ASP A 19 3.27 -43.43 14.75
N ALA A 20 2.08 -42.97 14.33
CA ALA A 20 1.52 -41.66 14.69
C ALA A 20 1.23 -41.50 16.20
N GLU A 21 0.76 -42.53 16.89
CA GLU A 21 0.53 -42.50 18.35
C GLU A 21 1.85 -42.53 19.10
N LYS A 22 2.81 -43.37 18.70
CA LYS A 22 4.17 -43.35 19.28
C LYS A 22 4.84 -41.99 19.08
N HIS A 23 4.65 -41.36 17.92
CA HIS A 23 5.19 -40.04 17.63
C HIS A 23 4.49 -38.94 18.45
N ARG A 24 3.17 -39.01 18.62
CA ARG A 24 2.41 -38.12 19.52
C ARG A 24 2.89 -38.25 20.97
N ASP A 25 3.12 -39.47 21.44
CA ASP A 25 3.53 -39.73 22.82
C ASP A 25 5.00 -39.31 23.04
N LEU A 26 5.89 -39.46 22.05
CA LEU A 26 7.23 -38.86 22.04
C LEU A 26 7.17 -37.32 22.08
N LEU A 27 6.34 -36.70 21.24
CA LEU A 27 6.14 -35.25 21.23
C LEU A 27 5.51 -34.74 22.54
N ALA A 28 4.72 -35.54 23.24
CA ALA A 28 4.20 -35.21 24.56
C ALA A 28 5.30 -35.20 25.63
N VAL A 29 6.16 -36.23 25.65
CA VAL A 29 7.34 -36.30 26.54
C VAL A 29 8.33 -35.15 26.24
N GLU A 30 8.55 -34.83 24.97
CA GLU A 30 9.41 -33.73 24.56
C GLU A 30 8.82 -32.36 24.93
N ASN A 31 7.48 -32.18 24.84
CA ASN A 31 6.80 -30.99 25.36
C ASN A 31 6.88 -30.88 26.89
N GLU A 32 6.78 -31.98 27.64
CA GLU A 32 6.97 -31.95 29.09
C GLU A 32 8.41 -31.61 29.47
N ARG A 33 9.39 -32.16 28.76
CA ARG A 33 10.81 -31.82 28.92
C ARG A 33 11.06 -30.34 28.62
N LEU A 34 10.59 -29.82 27.49
CA LEU A 34 10.72 -28.40 27.13
C LEU A 34 10.03 -27.50 28.16
N ARG A 35 8.90 -27.92 28.76
CA ARG A 35 8.25 -27.19 29.87
C ARG A 35 9.06 -27.22 31.16
N GLN A 36 9.82 -28.29 31.42
CA GLN A 36 10.73 -28.35 32.57
C GLN A 36 11.99 -27.49 32.33
N GLU A 37 12.56 -27.52 31.13
CA GLU A 37 13.68 -26.68 30.72
C GLU A 37 13.30 -25.18 30.74
N MET A 38 12.12 -24.81 30.22
CA MET A 38 11.59 -23.44 30.34
C MET A 38 11.44 -22.99 31.80
N LYS A 39 10.91 -23.85 32.69
CA LYS A 39 10.79 -23.54 34.12
C LYS A 39 12.14 -23.43 34.83
N ALA A 40 13.15 -24.17 34.38
CA ALA A 40 14.52 -24.04 34.88
C ALA A 40 15.11 -22.68 34.47
N CYS A 41 14.99 -22.31 33.19
CA CYS A 41 15.42 -21.01 32.69
C CYS A 41 14.66 -19.83 33.35
N GLU A 42 13.35 -19.97 33.63
CA GLU A 42 12.58 -18.99 34.40
C GLU A 42 13.06 -18.88 35.86
N GLY A 43 13.56 -19.97 36.44
CA GLY A 43 14.21 -19.99 37.75
C GLY A 43 15.55 -19.25 37.73
N GLU A 44 16.41 -19.56 36.76
CA GLU A 44 17.72 -18.91 36.56
C GLU A 44 17.59 -17.40 36.28
N LEU A 45 16.57 -16.98 35.51
CA LEU A 45 16.26 -15.55 35.32
C LEU A 45 15.90 -14.83 36.62
N ARG A 46 15.40 -15.56 37.63
CA ARG A 46 14.93 -15.01 38.90
C ARG A 46 16.04 -14.91 39.97
N GLU A 47 17.18 -15.56 39.76
CA GLU A 47 18.36 -15.47 40.64
C GLU A 47 19.35 -14.37 40.23
N LEU A 48 19.15 -13.74 39.07
CA LEU A 48 19.95 -12.59 38.65
C LEU A 48 19.61 -11.33 39.48
N PRO A 49 20.61 -10.56 39.96
CA PRO A 49 20.37 -9.36 40.77
C PRO A 49 19.72 -8.25 39.92
N PRO A 50 18.89 -7.37 40.52
CA PRO A 50 18.16 -6.35 39.78
C PRO A 50 19.09 -5.24 39.27
N MET A 51 19.46 -5.31 38.00
CA MET A 51 20.12 -4.22 37.27
C MET A 51 19.09 -3.12 36.96
N GLY A 52 19.13 -2.04 37.76
CA GLY A 52 18.08 -1.01 37.80
C GLY A 52 17.78 -0.27 36.49
N ASP A 53 18.74 -0.21 35.57
CA ASP A 53 18.64 0.64 34.37
C ASP A 53 18.03 -0.06 33.14
N LEU A 54 17.75 -1.38 33.20
CA LEU A 54 17.04 -2.07 32.12
C LEU A 54 15.51 -1.91 32.22
N ALA A 55 14.98 -1.53 33.38
CA ALA A 55 13.54 -1.51 33.63
C ALA A 55 12.79 -0.54 32.71
N SER A 56 13.34 0.65 32.46
CA SER A 56 12.75 1.67 31.57
C SER A 56 12.68 1.21 30.11
N ALA A 57 13.80 0.67 29.59
CA ALA A 57 13.87 0.16 28.21
C ALA A 57 12.95 -1.06 27.98
N VAL A 58 12.80 -1.93 28.98
CA VAL A 58 11.86 -3.05 28.95
C VAL A 58 10.40 -2.58 29.04
N LEU A 59 10.10 -1.53 29.80
CA LEU A 59 8.76 -0.94 29.89
C LEU A 59 8.36 -0.24 28.58
N LEU A 60 9.27 0.51 27.97
CA LEU A 60 9.08 1.16 26.66
C LEU A 60 8.86 0.11 25.56
N ARG A 61 9.75 -0.89 25.44
CA ARG A 61 9.52 -2.02 24.52
C ARG A 61 8.25 -2.82 24.83
N GLY A 62 7.83 -2.89 26.10
CA GLY A 62 6.57 -3.49 26.50
C GLY A 62 5.36 -2.71 25.97
N GLN A 63 5.41 -1.38 26.07
CA GLN A 63 4.39 -0.46 25.53
C GLN A 63 4.37 -0.46 23.99
N GLU A 64 5.53 -0.46 23.34
CA GLU A 64 5.65 -0.61 21.88
C GLU A 64 5.05 -1.94 21.41
N ASN A 65 5.41 -3.06 22.05
CA ASN A 65 4.84 -4.37 21.73
C ASN A 65 3.33 -4.44 22.00
N ALA A 66 2.83 -3.80 23.06
CA ALA A 66 1.39 -3.69 23.31
C ALA A 66 0.68 -2.90 22.20
N GLY A 67 1.22 -1.75 21.79
CA GLY A 67 0.69 -0.94 20.69
C GLY A 67 0.76 -1.65 19.33
N LEU A 68 1.82 -2.42 19.07
CA LEU A 68 1.93 -3.28 17.89
C LEU A 68 0.92 -4.43 17.92
N GLN A 69 0.66 -5.05 19.08
CA GLN A 69 -0.37 -6.07 19.24
C GLN A 69 -1.78 -5.50 19.06
N GLU A 70 -2.06 -4.28 19.52
CA GLU A 70 -3.34 -3.61 19.29
C GLU A 70 -3.53 -3.25 17.81
N ARG A 71 -2.50 -2.72 17.14
CA ARG A 71 -2.52 -2.49 15.69
C ARG A 71 -2.71 -3.78 14.90
N LEU A 72 -2.05 -4.87 15.29
CA LEU A 72 -2.24 -6.20 14.67
C LEU A 72 -3.69 -6.67 14.82
N ARG A 73 -4.29 -6.56 16.02
CA ARG A 73 -5.70 -6.92 16.26
C ARG A 73 -6.67 -6.03 15.48
N GLN A 74 -6.36 -4.75 15.31
CA GLN A 74 -7.17 -3.84 14.53
C GLN A 74 -7.12 -4.21 13.03
N LEU A 75 -5.92 -4.40 12.48
CA LEU A 75 -5.74 -4.85 11.09
C LEU A 75 -6.36 -6.23 10.83
N GLN A 76 -6.35 -7.14 11.82
CA GLN A 76 -7.05 -8.42 11.75
C GLN A 76 -8.57 -8.24 11.63
N ARG A 77 -9.18 -7.36 12.44
CA ARG A 77 -10.62 -7.04 12.34
C ARG A 77 -10.96 -6.38 11.01
N GLU A 78 -10.15 -5.43 10.54
CA GLU A 78 -10.35 -4.78 9.24
C GLU A 78 -10.22 -5.79 8.08
N ALA A 79 -9.31 -6.77 8.19
CA ALA A 79 -9.18 -7.88 7.25
C ALA A 79 -10.37 -8.87 7.33
N GLU A 80 -10.94 -9.11 8.51
CA GLU A 80 -12.15 -9.93 8.70
C GLU A 80 -13.39 -9.24 8.15
N GLU A 81 -13.57 -7.93 8.40
CA GLU A 81 -14.67 -7.13 7.86
C GLU A 81 -14.62 -7.03 6.32
N THR A 82 -13.44 -6.82 5.74
CA THR A 82 -13.28 -6.77 4.27
C THR A 82 -13.53 -8.15 3.65
N ARG A 83 -13.08 -9.25 4.27
CA ARG A 83 -13.44 -10.62 3.86
C ARG A 83 -14.94 -10.89 3.94
N ALA A 84 -15.62 -10.42 4.98
CA ALA A 84 -17.07 -10.56 5.11
C ALA A 84 -17.81 -9.82 3.98
N ARG A 85 -17.42 -8.56 3.69
CA ARG A 85 -17.99 -7.77 2.58
C ARG A 85 -17.72 -8.41 1.21
N LEU A 86 -16.55 -9.01 1.01
CA LEU A 86 -16.25 -9.77 -0.22
C LEU A 86 -17.17 -11.00 -0.36
N ALA A 87 -17.36 -11.78 0.71
CA ALA A 87 -18.25 -12.95 0.69
C ALA A 87 -19.73 -12.57 0.47
N GLU A 88 -20.20 -11.43 0.98
CA GLU A 88 -21.52 -10.88 0.67
C GLU A 88 -21.64 -10.49 -0.82
N LEU A 89 -20.61 -9.85 -1.38
CA LEU A 89 -20.57 -9.45 -2.78
C LEU A 89 -20.53 -10.66 -3.72
N ASP A 90 -19.73 -11.68 -3.40
CA ASP A 90 -19.65 -12.95 -4.14
C ASP A 90 -21.02 -13.65 -4.15
N LEU A 91 -21.73 -13.67 -3.02
CA LEU A 91 -23.08 -14.22 -2.93
C LEU A 91 -24.07 -13.42 -3.80
N GLU A 92 -23.99 -12.09 -3.83
CA GLU A 92 -24.84 -11.26 -4.67
C GLU A 92 -24.55 -11.47 -6.17
N VAL A 93 -23.26 -11.55 -6.55
CA VAL A 93 -22.84 -11.90 -7.91
C VAL A 93 -23.39 -13.26 -8.30
N GLN A 94 -23.24 -14.29 -7.46
CA GLN A 94 -23.74 -15.63 -7.75
C GLN A 94 -25.27 -15.68 -7.86
N GLN A 95 -26.01 -14.92 -7.04
CA GLN A 95 -27.46 -14.76 -7.20
C GLN A 95 -27.84 -14.06 -8.52
N LYS A 96 -27.11 -13.01 -8.91
CA LYS A 96 -27.33 -12.31 -10.19
C LYS A 96 -27.05 -13.22 -11.39
N THR A 97 -25.97 -13.99 -11.36
CA THR A 97 -25.62 -14.98 -12.40
C THR A 97 -26.69 -16.05 -12.53
N ASN A 98 -27.21 -16.59 -11.41
CA ASN A 98 -28.30 -17.57 -11.43
C ASN A 98 -29.59 -16.99 -12.03
N ARG A 99 -29.97 -15.76 -11.66
CA ARG A 99 -31.14 -15.07 -12.25
C ARG A 99 -30.97 -14.82 -13.75
N LEU A 100 -29.75 -14.46 -14.19
CA LEU A 100 -29.44 -14.26 -15.59
C LEU A 100 -29.57 -15.59 -16.37
N ALA A 101 -29.05 -16.69 -15.84
CA ALA A 101 -29.21 -18.02 -16.41
C ALA A 101 -30.68 -18.47 -16.51
N GLU A 102 -31.52 -18.18 -15.50
CA GLU A 102 -32.97 -18.42 -15.57
C GLU A 102 -33.64 -17.61 -16.69
N VAL A 103 -33.29 -16.33 -16.85
CA VAL A 103 -33.84 -15.47 -17.90
C VAL A 103 -33.39 -15.93 -19.29
N GLU A 104 -32.12 -16.31 -19.45
CA GLU A 104 -31.61 -16.89 -20.69
C GLU A 104 -32.32 -18.18 -21.07
N LEU A 105 -32.58 -19.07 -20.10
CA LEU A 105 -33.29 -20.32 -20.34
C LEU A 105 -34.73 -20.04 -20.82
N ARG A 106 -35.47 -19.20 -20.10
CA ARG A 106 -36.83 -18.78 -20.50
C ARG A 106 -36.85 -18.12 -21.88
N LEU A 107 -35.82 -17.35 -22.23
CA LEU A 107 -35.69 -16.74 -23.55
C LEU A 107 -35.44 -17.79 -24.64
N LYS A 108 -34.59 -18.79 -24.38
CA LYS A 108 -34.35 -19.93 -25.28
C LYS A 108 -35.62 -20.74 -25.51
N ASP A 109 -36.38 -21.04 -24.45
CA ASP A 109 -37.66 -21.74 -24.55
C ASP A 109 -38.69 -20.92 -25.36
N SER A 110 -38.83 -19.63 -25.07
CA SER A 110 -39.73 -18.71 -25.81
C SER A 110 -39.35 -18.56 -27.29
N LEU A 111 -38.07 -18.68 -27.63
CA LEU A 111 -37.59 -18.66 -29.01
C LEU A 111 -37.86 -19.99 -29.72
N ALA A 112 -37.74 -21.12 -29.01
CA ALA A 112 -38.09 -22.44 -29.54
C ALA A 112 -39.60 -22.56 -29.84
N GLU A 113 -40.46 -22.13 -28.91
CA GLU A 113 -41.91 -22.08 -29.12
C GLU A 113 -42.28 -21.23 -30.36
N ARG A 114 -41.68 -20.04 -30.50
CA ARG A 114 -41.89 -19.19 -31.69
C ARG A 114 -41.43 -19.84 -32.99
N ALA A 115 -40.30 -20.57 -32.97
CA ALA A 115 -39.81 -21.28 -34.14
C ALA A 115 -40.76 -22.43 -34.55
N GLU A 116 -41.31 -23.17 -33.58
CA GLU A 116 -42.33 -24.19 -33.85
C GLU A 116 -43.63 -23.60 -34.40
N GLU A 117 -44.08 -22.45 -33.86
CA GLU A 117 -45.24 -21.72 -34.38
C GLU A 117 -45.00 -21.21 -35.82
N GLU A 118 -43.83 -20.62 -36.10
CA GLU A 118 -43.44 -20.16 -37.42
C GLU A 118 -43.39 -21.32 -38.42
N GLU A 119 -42.83 -22.47 -38.04
CA GLU A 119 -42.79 -23.64 -38.92
C GLU A 119 -44.20 -24.20 -39.17
N ARG A 120 -45.05 -24.23 -38.13
CA ARG A 120 -46.46 -24.64 -38.24
C ARG A 120 -47.27 -23.72 -39.16
N LEU A 121 -47.07 -22.41 -39.07
CA LEU A 121 -47.68 -21.43 -39.97
C LEU A 121 -47.15 -21.58 -41.39
N SER A 122 -45.85 -21.84 -41.55
CA SER A 122 -45.20 -22.08 -42.85
C SER A 122 -45.72 -23.35 -43.53
N ARG A 123 -45.93 -24.44 -42.79
CA ARG A 123 -46.59 -25.65 -43.29
C ARG A 123 -48.00 -25.33 -43.79
N ARG A 124 -48.85 -24.71 -42.97
CA ARG A 124 -50.22 -24.29 -43.37
C ARG A 124 -50.23 -23.37 -44.60
N LEU A 125 -49.24 -22.47 -44.71
CA LEU A 125 -49.12 -21.59 -45.86
C LEU A 125 -48.82 -22.40 -47.13
N ARG A 126 -47.88 -23.36 -47.07
CA ARG A 126 -47.62 -24.29 -48.18
C ARG A 126 -48.85 -25.10 -48.57
N ASP A 127 -49.55 -25.70 -47.61
CA ASP A 127 -50.79 -26.47 -47.86
C ASP A 127 -51.87 -25.59 -48.55
N SER A 128 -52.00 -24.33 -48.13
CA SER A 128 -52.92 -23.36 -48.76
C SER A 128 -52.47 -22.96 -50.17
N GLN A 129 -51.17 -22.84 -50.42
CA GLN A 129 -50.62 -22.52 -51.74
C GLN A 129 -50.77 -23.70 -52.71
N GLU A 130 -50.57 -24.94 -52.25
CA GLU A 130 -50.79 -26.17 -53.02
C GLU A 130 -52.27 -26.35 -53.37
N THR A 131 -53.19 -26.12 -52.43
CA THR A 131 -54.64 -26.16 -52.73
C THR A 131 -55.06 -25.05 -53.69
N ILE A 132 -54.52 -23.83 -53.58
CA ILE A 132 -54.72 -22.76 -54.58
C ILE A 132 -54.14 -23.14 -55.95
N ALA A 133 -52.96 -23.78 -55.99
CA ALA A 133 -52.34 -24.24 -57.23
C ALA A 133 -53.15 -25.36 -57.90
N SER A 134 -53.68 -26.31 -57.11
CA SER A 134 -54.57 -27.38 -57.56
C SER A 134 -55.90 -26.86 -58.11
N LEU A 135 -56.51 -25.89 -57.42
CA LEU A 135 -57.74 -25.21 -57.90
C LEU A 135 -57.50 -24.38 -59.18
N LYS A 136 -56.27 -23.90 -59.41
CA LYS A 136 -55.87 -23.21 -60.65
C LYS A 136 -55.51 -24.16 -61.79
N SER A 137 -54.98 -25.35 -61.49
CA SER A 137 -54.59 -26.34 -62.49
C SER A 137 -55.73 -27.27 -62.91
N GLN A 138 -56.81 -27.37 -62.10
CA GLN A 138 -58.06 -27.96 -62.56
C GLN A 138 -58.57 -27.24 -63.82
N PRO A 139 -58.74 -27.94 -64.96
CA PRO A 139 -59.26 -27.33 -66.16
C PRO A 139 -60.74 -26.97 -65.94
N GLN A 140 -61.01 -25.69 -65.72
CA GLN A 140 -62.37 -25.21 -65.60
C GLN A 140 -63.09 -25.36 -66.95
N GLN A 141 -63.86 -26.44 -67.10
CA GLN A 141 -64.96 -26.49 -68.08
C GLN A 141 -66.04 -25.51 -67.61
N ILE A 142 -65.82 -24.21 -67.82
CA ILE A 142 -66.87 -23.19 -67.73
C ILE A 142 -67.79 -23.40 -68.93
N LYS A 143 -68.66 -24.40 -68.82
CA LYS A 143 -69.79 -24.56 -69.71
C LYS A 143 -70.76 -23.44 -69.37
N TYR A 144 -70.63 -22.31 -70.06
CA TYR A 144 -71.57 -21.19 -70.00
C TYR A 144 -72.95 -21.65 -70.45
N ILE A 145 -73.70 -22.28 -69.55
CA ILE A 145 -75.14 -22.40 -69.67
C ILE A 145 -75.69 -21.06 -69.21
N ILE A 146 -75.70 -20.09 -70.14
CA ILE A 146 -76.58 -18.93 -70.04
C ILE A 146 -78.01 -19.45 -70.25
N LYS A 147 -78.54 -20.15 -69.25
CA LYS A 147 -79.98 -20.25 -69.06
C LYS A 147 -80.37 -18.91 -68.44
N THR A 148 -80.84 -18.01 -69.29
CA THR A 148 -81.75 -16.94 -68.87
C THR A 148 -83.02 -17.59 -68.34
N VAL A 149 -82.96 -18.09 -67.10
CA VAL A 149 -84.16 -18.32 -66.31
C VAL A 149 -84.60 -16.93 -65.87
N GLU A 150 -85.61 -16.40 -66.55
CA GLU A 150 -86.30 -15.21 -66.06
C GLU A 150 -86.79 -15.52 -64.64
N VAL A 151 -86.32 -14.74 -63.67
CA VAL A 151 -86.56 -15.06 -62.26
C VAL A 151 -87.99 -14.64 -61.90
N GLU A 152 -88.94 -15.51 -62.21
CA GLU A 152 -90.39 -15.33 -61.95
C GLU A 152 -90.81 -15.65 -60.49
N SER A 153 -89.84 -15.87 -59.59
CA SER A 153 -90.09 -15.93 -58.14
C SER A 153 -89.48 -14.73 -57.44
N ALA A 154 -90.34 -13.86 -56.88
CA ALA A 154 -89.92 -12.68 -56.13
C ALA A 154 -88.94 -13.02 -54.99
N LYS A 155 -89.11 -14.18 -54.35
CA LYS A 155 -88.22 -14.68 -53.28
C LYS A 155 -86.78 -14.91 -53.76
N ALA A 156 -86.60 -15.37 -54.99
CA ALA A 156 -85.26 -15.61 -55.56
C ALA A 156 -84.56 -14.31 -55.97
N LYS A 157 -85.31 -13.31 -56.50
CA LYS A 157 -84.78 -11.95 -56.73
C LYS A 157 -84.36 -11.30 -55.41
N GLN A 158 -85.18 -11.40 -54.37
CA GLN A 158 -84.87 -10.87 -53.04
C GLN A 158 -83.61 -11.54 -52.44
N ALA A 159 -83.53 -12.87 -52.45
CA ALA A 159 -82.35 -13.59 -51.95
C ALA A 159 -81.06 -13.26 -52.72
N LEU A 160 -81.15 -12.98 -54.03
CA LEU A 160 -80.01 -12.52 -54.83
C LEU A 160 -79.56 -11.13 -54.38
N CYS A 161 -80.47 -10.17 -54.21
CA CYS A 161 -80.16 -8.83 -53.70
C CYS A 161 -79.55 -8.87 -52.28
N GLU A 162 -80.09 -9.70 -51.38
CA GLU A 162 -79.54 -9.89 -50.02
C GLU A 162 -78.15 -10.53 -50.02
N SER A 163 -77.86 -11.41 -50.99
CA SER A 163 -76.53 -12.00 -51.19
C SER A 163 -75.54 -11.01 -51.82
N GLN A 164 -76.00 -10.14 -52.71
CA GLN A 164 -75.21 -9.07 -53.32
C GLN A 164 -74.82 -7.99 -52.30
N SER A 165 -75.75 -7.52 -51.46
CA SER A 165 -75.43 -6.54 -50.41
C SER A 165 -74.49 -7.11 -49.35
N ARG A 166 -74.65 -8.39 -48.97
CA ARG A 166 -73.68 -9.10 -48.11
C ARG A 166 -72.30 -9.20 -48.76
N ASN A 167 -72.20 -9.46 -50.06
CA ASN A 167 -70.92 -9.49 -50.77
C ASN A 167 -70.26 -8.10 -50.80
N GLN A 168 -71.01 -7.03 -51.05
CA GLN A 168 -70.49 -5.66 -51.03
C GLN A 168 -69.95 -5.30 -49.64
N TYR A 169 -70.71 -5.57 -48.57
CA TYR A 169 -70.26 -5.36 -47.19
C TYR A 169 -68.97 -6.14 -46.86
N LEU A 170 -68.88 -7.41 -47.26
CA LEU A 170 -67.67 -8.22 -47.07
C LEU A 170 -66.48 -7.70 -47.89
N GLN A 171 -66.71 -7.18 -49.10
CA GLN A 171 -65.66 -6.55 -49.92
C GLN A 171 -65.15 -5.26 -49.28
N GLU A 172 -66.03 -4.42 -48.74
CA GLU A 172 -65.67 -3.22 -47.99
C GLU A 172 -64.86 -3.57 -46.73
N GLN A 173 -65.31 -4.58 -45.97
CA GLN A 173 -64.61 -5.03 -44.76
C GLN A 173 -63.22 -5.59 -45.07
N VAL A 174 -63.08 -6.38 -46.14
CA VAL A 174 -61.76 -6.87 -46.62
C VAL A 174 -60.90 -5.72 -47.14
N GLY A 175 -61.49 -4.70 -47.78
CA GLY A 175 -60.80 -3.48 -48.19
C GLY A 175 -60.20 -2.73 -47.00
N MET A 176 -61.01 -2.50 -45.95
CA MET A 176 -60.56 -1.88 -44.71
C MET A 176 -59.44 -2.69 -44.03
N GLN A 177 -59.58 -4.02 -43.93
CA GLN A 177 -58.55 -4.88 -43.36
C GLN A 177 -57.23 -4.83 -44.15
N ARG A 178 -57.28 -4.79 -45.48
CA ARG A 178 -56.09 -4.62 -46.32
C ARG A 178 -55.39 -3.27 -46.09
N GLN A 179 -56.15 -2.21 -45.85
CA GLN A 179 -55.59 -0.90 -45.56
C GLN A 179 -54.89 -0.88 -44.19
N VAL A 180 -55.53 -1.43 -43.15
CA VAL A 180 -54.91 -1.58 -41.82
C VAL A 180 -53.65 -2.44 -41.87
N LEU A 181 -53.65 -3.57 -42.61
CA LEU A 181 -52.45 -4.39 -42.79
C LEU A 181 -51.30 -3.61 -43.43
N LYS A 182 -51.58 -2.78 -44.44
CA LYS A 182 -50.58 -1.94 -45.11
C LYS A 182 -50.00 -0.87 -44.18
N GLU A 183 -50.82 -0.28 -43.31
CA GLU A 183 -50.36 0.68 -42.29
C GLU A 183 -49.49 -0.02 -41.23
N MET A 184 -49.88 -1.21 -40.77
CA MET A 184 -49.07 -2.03 -39.85
C MET A 184 -47.74 -2.47 -40.48
N GLU A 185 -47.72 -2.86 -41.76
CA GLU A 185 -46.48 -3.18 -42.49
C GLU A 185 -45.55 -1.96 -42.57
N GLN A 186 -46.07 -0.76 -42.81
CA GLN A 186 -45.26 0.46 -42.83
C GLN A 186 -44.69 0.81 -41.44
N GLN A 187 -45.47 0.63 -40.38
CA GLN A 187 -45.00 0.81 -39.00
C GLN A 187 -43.94 -0.24 -38.60
N LEU A 188 -44.12 -1.49 -39.02
CA LEU A 188 -43.13 -2.55 -38.80
C LEU A 188 -41.82 -2.23 -39.54
N GLN A 189 -41.89 -1.76 -40.79
CA GLN A 189 -40.71 -1.37 -41.56
C GLN A 189 -39.98 -0.15 -40.99
N SER A 190 -40.69 0.85 -40.45
CA SER A 190 -40.04 1.99 -39.79
C SER A 190 -39.37 1.59 -38.48
N SER A 191 -40.02 0.74 -37.67
CA SER A 191 -39.46 0.14 -36.46
C SER A 191 -38.24 -0.76 -36.73
N GLN A 192 -38.27 -1.55 -37.81
CA GLN A 192 -37.12 -2.35 -38.24
C GLN A 192 -35.93 -1.46 -38.64
N LYS A 193 -36.16 -0.32 -39.31
CA LYS A 193 -35.10 0.63 -39.66
C LYS A 193 -34.47 1.29 -38.43
N THR A 194 -35.26 1.75 -37.46
CA THR A 194 -34.72 2.33 -36.23
C THR A 194 -33.98 1.28 -35.39
N ALA A 195 -34.50 0.05 -35.31
CA ALA A 195 -33.82 -1.05 -34.63
C ALA A 195 -32.52 -1.51 -35.34
N ALA A 196 -32.39 -1.31 -36.66
CA ALA A 196 -31.15 -1.53 -37.39
C ALA A 196 -30.13 -0.40 -37.12
N GLN A 197 -30.58 0.85 -37.10
CA GLN A 197 -29.75 2.02 -36.76
C GLN A 197 -29.18 1.93 -35.34
N LEU A 198 -30.02 1.60 -34.35
CA LEU A 198 -29.59 1.43 -32.96
C LEU A 198 -28.58 0.28 -32.81
N ARG A 199 -28.78 -0.85 -33.51
CA ARG A 199 -27.80 -1.95 -33.53
C ARG A 199 -26.46 -1.54 -34.14
N ALA A 200 -26.45 -0.77 -35.22
CA ALA A 200 -25.22 -0.25 -35.81
C ALA A 200 -24.50 0.73 -34.85
N GLN A 201 -25.25 1.57 -34.13
CA GLN A 201 -24.70 2.49 -33.14
C GLN A 201 -24.12 1.76 -31.92
N ILE A 202 -24.79 0.72 -31.42
CA ILE A 202 -24.27 -0.15 -30.35
C ILE A 202 -22.95 -0.80 -30.80
N MET A 203 -22.92 -1.39 -32.00
CA MET A 203 -21.71 -2.02 -32.55
C MET A 203 -20.54 -1.02 -32.70
N MET A 204 -20.81 0.24 -33.03
CA MET A 204 -19.78 1.29 -33.03
C MET A 204 -19.24 1.57 -31.63
N TYR A 205 -20.11 1.76 -30.63
CA TYR A 205 -19.67 2.03 -29.25
C TYR A 205 -18.97 0.83 -28.62
N GLU A 206 -19.38 -0.40 -28.93
CA GLU A 206 -18.68 -1.62 -28.53
C GLU A 206 -17.26 -1.64 -29.10
N ALA A 207 -17.06 -1.34 -30.39
CA ALA A 207 -15.75 -1.29 -31.02
C ALA A 207 -14.86 -0.11 -30.55
N GLU A 208 -15.46 1.02 -30.14
CA GLU A 208 -14.76 2.14 -29.49
C GLU A 208 -14.33 1.77 -28.06
N LEU A 209 -15.21 1.11 -27.30
CA LEU A 209 -14.89 0.59 -25.97
C LEU A 209 -13.79 -0.47 -26.03
N GLU A 210 -13.85 -1.43 -26.95
CA GLU A 210 -12.79 -2.43 -27.13
C GLU A 210 -11.43 -1.79 -27.44
N ARG A 211 -11.39 -0.76 -28.30
CA ARG A 211 -10.17 0.00 -28.55
C ARG A 211 -9.64 0.71 -27.32
N ALA A 212 -10.50 1.41 -26.58
CA ALA A 212 -10.10 2.13 -25.37
C ALA A 212 -9.60 1.18 -24.27
N HIS A 213 -10.25 0.02 -24.09
CA HIS A 213 -9.78 -1.03 -23.17
C HIS A 213 -8.44 -1.61 -23.62
N GLY A 214 -8.25 -1.85 -24.92
CA GLY A 214 -6.97 -2.30 -25.47
C GLY A 214 -5.83 -1.33 -25.20
N GLN A 215 -6.04 -0.04 -25.49
CA GLN A 215 -5.06 1.02 -25.21
C GLN A 215 -4.72 1.12 -23.72
N MET A 216 -5.73 1.10 -22.84
CA MET A 216 -5.51 1.12 -21.39
C MET A 216 -4.72 -0.11 -20.90
N LEU A 217 -4.93 -1.28 -21.51
CA LEU A 217 -4.21 -2.51 -21.15
C LEU A 217 -2.76 -2.49 -21.65
N GLU A 218 -2.50 -1.96 -22.84
CA GLU A 218 -1.15 -1.72 -23.37
C GLU A 218 -0.39 -0.70 -22.51
N GLU A 219 -1.02 0.42 -22.14
CA GLU A 219 -0.44 1.42 -21.23
C GLU A 219 -0.15 0.83 -19.83
N MET A 220 -1.07 0.03 -19.29
CA MET A 220 -0.88 -0.66 -18.02
C MET A 220 0.33 -1.62 -18.06
N GLN A 221 0.47 -2.41 -19.13
CA GLN A 221 1.60 -3.32 -19.31
C GLN A 221 2.93 -2.55 -19.44
N ALA A 222 2.97 -1.48 -20.23
CA ALA A 222 4.16 -0.63 -20.36
C ALA A 222 4.57 0.00 -19.02
N MET A 223 3.61 0.47 -18.22
CA MET A 223 3.85 1.01 -16.87
C MET A 223 4.34 -0.07 -15.89
N GLU A 224 3.82 -1.30 -15.97
CA GLU A 224 4.30 -2.42 -15.16
C GLU A 224 5.73 -2.83 -15.52
N GLU A 225 6.05 -2.89 -16.81
CA GLU A 225 7.41 -3.15 -17.33
C GLU A 225 8.40 -2.06 -16.88
N GLU A 226 8.05 -0.78 -17.03
CA GLU A 226 8.89 0.34 -16.58
C GLU A 226 9.13 0.29 -15.06
N LYS A 227 8.07 0.05 -14.27
CA LYS A 227 8.18 -0.15 -12.82
C LYS A 227 9.09 -1.32 -12.46
N ASN A 228 8.95 -2.46 -13.15
CA ASN A 228 9.77 -3.65 -12.89
C ASN A 228 11.25 -3.37 -13.22
N ARG A 229 11.52 -2.72 -14.36
CA ARG A 229 12.86 -2.28 -14.73
C ARG A 229 13.46 -1.30 -13.71
N ALA A 230 12.69 -0.33 -13.23
CA ALA A 230 13.16 0.61 -12.21
C ALA A 230 13.53 -0.11 -10.89
N ILE A 231 12.77 -1.14 -10.51
CA ILE A 231 13.08 -2.01 -9.36
C ILE A 231 14.37 -2.80 -9.59
N GLU A 232 14.57 -3.39 -10.77
CA GLU A 232 15.81 -4.12 -11.12
C GLU A 232 17.04 -3.21 -11.15
N GLU A 233 16.92 -2.00 -11.71
CA GLU A 233 17.98 -0.99 -11.69
C GLU A 233 18.31 -0.54 -10.26
N ALA A 234 17.30 -0.28 -9.42
CA ALA A 234 17.49 0.09 -8.01
C ALA A 234 18.15 -1.04 -7.20
N PHE A 235 17.70 -2.29 -7.39
CA PHE A 235 18.29 -3.46 -6.75
C PHE A 235 19.76 -3.65 -7.16
N SER A 236 20.05 -3.48 -8.45
CA SER A 236 21.42 -3.57 -8.98
C SER A 236 22.33 -2.49 -8.39
N ARG A 237 21.86 -1.25 -8.28
CA ARG A 237 22.60 -0.14 -7.63
C ARG A 237 22.87 -0.44 -6.16
N ALA A 238 21.83 -0.82 -5.40
CA ALA A 238 21.96 -1.20 -3.99
C ALA A 238 22.93 -2.37 -3.78
N GLN A 239 22.97 -3.35 -4.70
CA GLN A 239 23.93 -4.46 -4.64
C GLN A 239 25.38 -3.99 -4.87
N VAL A 240 25.62 -3.04 -5.77
CA VAL A 240 26.94 -2.45 -6.01
C VAL A 240 27.39 -1.63 -4.80
N GLU A 241 26.52 -0.77 -4.26
CA GLU A 241 26.80 0.01 -3.05
C GLU A 241 27.09 -0.91 -1.86
N MET A 242 26.31 -1.97 -1.66
CA MET A 242 26.54 -2.94 -0.59
C MET A 242 27.89 -3.65 -0.76
N LYS A 243 28.32 -4.01 -1.98
CA LYS A 243 29.67 -4.56 -2.23
C LYS A 243 30.76 -3.56 -1.85
N ALA A 244 30.65 -2.31 -2.29
CA ALA A 244 31.61 -1.25 -1.95
C ALA A 244 31.71 -1.01 -0.43
N VAL A 245 30.58 -1.04 0.29
CA VAL A 245 30.56 -0.94 1.77
C VAL A 245 31.27 -2.12 2.42
N HIS A 246 31.07 -3.35 1.93
CA HIS A 246 31.77 -4.54 2.44
C HIS A 246 33.28 -4.48 2.17
N GLU A 247 33.71 -4.03 1.00
CA GLU A 247 35.12 -3.84 0.64
C GLU A 247 35.78 -2.76 1.52
N ASN A 248 35.10 -1.63 1.73
CA ASN A 248 35.55 -0.57 2.63
C ASN A 248 35.67 -1.06 4.08
N LEU A 249 34.68 -1.80 4.60
CA LEU A 249 34.74 -2.42 5.94
C LEU A 249 35.88 -3.43 6.06
N ALA A 250 36.14 -4.23 5.02
CA ALA A 250 37.28 -5.14 4.98
C ALA A 250 38.62 -4.36 5.02
N GLY A 251 38.74 -3.26 4.28
CA GLY A 251 39.90 -2.36 4.31
C GLY A 251 40.11 -1.67 5.66
N VAL A 252 39.05 -1.19 6.31
CA VAL A 252 39.14 -0.64 7.68
C VAL A 252 39.58 -1.73 8.67
N ARG A 253 39.06 -2.95 8.54
CA ARG A 253 39.44 -4.10 9.38
C ARG A 253 40.91 -4.49 9.21
N THR A 254 41.43 -4.53 7.98
CA THR A 254 42.86 -4.82 7.75
C THR A 254 43.75 -3.71 8.31
N ASN A 255 43.39 -2.43 8.11
CA ASN A 255 44.10 -1.29 8.70
C ASN A 255 44.11 -1.31 10.23
N LEU A 256 43.00 -1.69 10.88
CA LEU A 256 42.95 -1.86 12.33
C LEU A 256 43.92 -2.97 12.80
N LEU A 257 43.98 -4.09 12.05
CA LEU A 257 44.86 -5.22 12.36
C LEU A 257 46.35 -4.89 12.14
N THR A 258 46.71 -4.03 11.17
CA THR A 258 48.09 -3.58 10.97
C THR A 258 48.53 -2.53 11.99
N LEU A 259 47.61 -1.70 12.50
CA LEU A 259 47.89 -0.72 13.56
C LEU A 259 48.05 -1.35 14.95
N GLN A 260 47.38 -2.48 15.25
CA GLN A 260 47.47 -3.14 16.56
C GLN A 260 48.91 -3.49 17.00
N PRO A 261 49.78 -4.10 16.15
CA PRO A 261 51.19 -4.29 16.47
C PRO A 261 51.94 -2.98 16.76
N ALA A 262 51.74 -1.94 15.94
CA ALA A 262 52.42 -0.65 16.11
C ALA A 262 52.07 0.01 17.45
N LEU A 263 50.79 0.00 17.84
CA LEU A 263 50.33 0.49 19.14
C LEU A 263 50.91 -0.33 20.31
N ARG A 264 51.05 -1.66 20.16
CA ARG A 264 51.70 -2.51 21.17
C ARG A 264 53.18 -2.19 21.33
N THR A 265 53.92 -2.00 20.23
CA THR A 265 55.33 -1.59 20.25
C THR A 265 55.49 -0.23 20.92
N LEU A 266 54.72 0.78 20.50
CA LEU A 266 54.75 2.11 21.11
C LEU A 266 54.41 2.09 22.61
N THR A 267 53.45 1.25 23.02
CA THR A 267 53.11 1.03 24.43
C THR A 267 54.26 0.36 25.19
N HIS A 268 54.99 -0.58 24.56
CA HIS A 268 56.17 -1.20 25.16
C HIS A 268 57.30 -0.18 25.34
N ASP A 269 57.60 0.60 24.30
CA ASP A 269 58.66 1.62 24.30
C ASP A 269 58.37 2.71 25.34
N TYR A 270 57.13 3.19 25.42
CA TYR A 270 56.68 4.13 26.45
C TYR A 270 56.86 3.56 27.87
N ASN A 271 56.48 2.30 28.10
CA ASN A 271 56.68 1.65 29.41
C ASN A 271 58.15 1.29 29.71
N SER A 272 58.99 1.18 28.70
CA SER A 272 60.45 1.04 28.83
C SER A 272 61.06 2.38 29.25
N LEU A 273 60.77 3.45 28.52
CA LEU A 273 61.20 4.82 28.82
C LEU A 273 60.70 5.28 30.20
N LYS A 274 59.44 4.99 30.54
CA LYS A 274 58.87 5.29 31.87
C LYS A 274 59.62 4.58 33.01
N ARG A 275 60.10 3.35 32.79
CA ARG A 275 60.98 2.65 33.75
C ARG A 275 62.35 3.32 33.83
N GLN A 276 62.98 3.60 32.69
CA GLN A 276 64.26 4.33 32.66
C GLN A 276 64.20 5.68 33.39
N VAL A 277 63.15 6.48 33.16
CA VAL A 277 62.95 7.77 33.85
C VAL A 277 62.69 7.61 35.35
N ARG A 278 62.00 6.54 35.79
CA ARG A 278 61.79 6.24 37.22
C ARG A 278 63.07 5.76 37.91
N ASP A 279 63.90 5.02 37.19
CA ASP A 279 65.12 4.41 37.73
C ASP A 279 66.33 5.36 37.61
N PHE A 280 66.28 6.36 36.72
CA PHE A 280 67.31 7.39 36.53
C PHE A 280 67.67 8.17 37.80
N PRO A 281 66.74 8.63 38.67
CA PRO A 281 67.08 9.25 39.96
C PRO A 281 67.88 8.34 40.89
N LEU A 282 67.64 7.02 40.86
CA LEU A 282 68.38 6.05 41.68
C LEU A 282 69.81 5.86 41.13
N LEU A 283 69.93 5.71 39.82
CA LEU A 283 71.21 5.61 39.10
C LEU A 283 72.04 6.90 39.24
N LEU A 284 71.40 8.07 39.18
CA LEU A 284 72.01 9.36 39.44
C LEU A 284 72.44 9.50 40.91
N GLN A 285 71.61 9.03 41.86
CA GLN A 285 71.99 9.04 43.27
C GLN A 285 73.15 8.08 43.57
N GLU A 286 73.24 6.94 42.89
CA GLU A 286 74.32 5.97 43.04
C GLU A 286 75.64 6.46 42.42
N THR A 287 75.60 7.02 41.21
CA THR A 287 76.75 7.68 40.58
C THR A 287 77.22 8.92 41.34
N LEU A 288 76.31 9.76 41.85
CA LEU A 288 76.64 10.86 42.76
C LEU A 288 77.22 10.36 44.09
N ARG A 289 76.76 9.22 44.61
CA ARG A 289 77.31 8.60 45.82
C ARG A 289 78.74 8.09 45.58
N SER A 290 79.00 7.49 44.41
CA SER A 290 80.34 7.04 43.98
C SER A 290 81.29 8.23 43.77
N ALA A 291 80.87 9.23 42.99
CA ALA A 291 81.66 10.44 42.76
C ALA A 291 81.91 11.22 44.08
N ARG A 292 80.95 11.23 45.02
CA ARG A 292 81.14 11.84 46.34
C ARG A 292 82.08 11.04 47.24
N ALA A 293 82.19 9.73 47.05
CA ALA A 293 83.19 8.90 47.72
C ALA A 293 84.60 9.14 47.17
N GLU A 294 84.74 9.34 45.85
CA GLU A 294 86.02 9.72 45.22
C GLU A 294 86.44 11.18 45.55
N VAL A 295 85.48 12.10 45.66
CA VAL A 295 85.71 13.54 45.91
C VAL A 295 85.67 13.89 47.41
N SER A 296 86.06 12.97 48.30
CA SER A 296 86.06 13.17 49.76
C SER A 296 87.48 13.19 50.38
N PRO A 297 88.22 14.31 50.31
CA PRO A 297 89.33 14.62 51.22
C PRO A 297 88.82 15.19 52.56
N PRO A 298 89.64 15.22 53.63
CA PRO A 298 89.22 15.71 54.94
C PRO A 298 88.95 17.23 54.97
N ARG A 299 88.00 17.62 55.83
CA ARG A 299 87.43 18.97 56.01
C ARG A 299 88.45 20.11 56.17
N THR A 300 88.13 21.28 55.61
CA THR A 300 88.29 22.59 56.29
C THR A 300 87.33 23.66 55.76
N THR A 301 86.90 24.53 56.69
CA THR A 301 86.38 25.94 56.55
C THR A 301 86.25 26.55 55.15
N THR A 302 85.14 27.22 54.78
CA THR A 302 84.75 28.55 55.34
C THR A 302 83.24 28.90 55.26
N ARG A 303 82.89 30.09 55.82
CA ARG A 303 81.54 30.70 55.96
C ARG A 303 81.10 31.49 54.68
N PRO A 304 79.88 32.11 54.62
CA PRO A 304 79.09 32.25 53.38
C PRO A 304 79.01 33.68 52.82
N CYS A 305 78.33 33.87 51.67
CA CYS A 305 77.19 34.82 51.52
C CYS A 305 76.71 35.06 50.06
N ARG A 306 75.39 34.97 49.88
CA ARG A 306 74.48 35.96 49.24
C ARG A 306 74.80 36.52 47.83
N GLY A 307 73.96 36.11 46.87
CA GLY A 307 73.58 36.82 45.63
C GLY A 307 72.51 35.97 44.89
N GLY A 308 71.52 36.50 44.18
CA GLY A 308 71.16 37.90 43.91
C GLY A 308 70.65 38.06 42.47
N GLY A 309 69.35 38.30 42.28
CA GLY A 309 68.74 38.49 40.95
C GLY A 309 68.42 37.17 40.20
N ILE A 310 67.56 37.13 39.18
CA ILE A 310 66.67 38.14 38.57
C ILE A 310 65.38 37.41 38.14
N VAL A 311 64.21 38.01 38.36
CA VAL A 311 62.96 37.60 37.70
C VAL A 311 62.55 38.72 36.74
N GLY A 312 62.95 38.58 35.48
CA GLY A 312 62.20 39.08 34.34
C GLY A 312 61.60 37.85 33.63
N GLY A 313 60.41 37.87 33.08
CA GLY A 313 59.71 39.03 32.54
C GLY A 313 59.61 38.88 31.03
N VAL A 314 58.77 37.95 30.58
CA VAL A 314 58.38 37.79 29.18
C VAL A 314 56.88 37.56 29.14
N GLY A 315 56.14 38.62 28.86
CA GLY A 315 54.79 38.54 28.30
C GLY A 315 54.83 39.00 26.85
N GLY A 316 53.81 38.63 26.09
CA GLY A 316 53.38 39.37 24.90
C GLY A 316 54.25 39.27 23.65
N TRP A 317 54.02 38.22 22.87
CA TRP A 317 53.93 38.26 21.41
C TRP A 317 52.73 37.33 21.10
N GLU A 318 51.51 37.85 20.92
CA GLU A 318 51.00 38.41 19.65
C GLU A 318 50.96 37.29 18.59
N GLN A 319 49.85 36.55 18.48
CA GLN A 319 48.75 36.86 17.54
C GLN A 319 49.27 37.19 16.14
N ASP A 320 49.35 36.18 15.27
CA ASP A 320 48.92 36.28 13.87
C ASP A 320 48.97 34.92 13.17
N ALA A 321 47.81 34.24 13.08
CA ALA A 321 47.43 33.30 12.02
C ALA A 321 46.04 32.70 12.35
N LEU A 322 45.22 32.53 11.31
CA LEU A 322 43.86 31.96 11.27
C LEU A 322 42.71 32.95 11.45
N GLY A 323 42.71 33.97 10.59
CA GLY A 323 41.46 34.48 10.04
C GLY A 323 40.76 33.41 9.20
N LEU A 324 39.96 32.57 9.84
CA LEU A 324 38.87 31.84 9.20
C LEU A 324 37.58 32.27 9.89
N THR A 325 36.71 32.91 9.11
CA THR A 325 35.33 33.18 9.52
C THR A 325 34.70 31.88 10.03
N PRO A 326 34.05 31.86 11.20
CA PRO A 326 33.17 30.75 11.55
C PRO A 326 32.00 30.79 10.57
N SER A 327 32.07 29.97 9.53
CA SER A 327 30.91 29.63 8.72
C SER A 327 29.95 28.88 9.65
N LEU A 328 28.90 29.58 10.12
CA LEU A 328 27.80 28.97 10.88
C LEU A 328 27.01 28.03 9.97
N HIS A 329 27.57 26.84 9.75
CA HIS A 329 26.81 25.66 9.41
C HIS A 329 26.87 24.75 10.65
N PRO A 330 25.76 24.55 11.38
CA PRO A 330 25.73 23.58 12.46
C PRO A 330 26.03 22.18 11.88
N PRO A 331 26.75 21.32 12.62
CA PRO A 331 27.22 20.06 12.08
C PRO A 331 26.06 19.06 11.91
N LEU A 332 25.88 18.59 10.68
CA LEU A 332 25.26 17.28 10.37
C LEU A 332 23.80 17.09 10.86
N GLN A 333 22.91 18.04 10.60
CA GLN A 333 21.51 17.66 10.32
C GLN A 333 21.45 17.02 8.91
N GLY A 334 20.63 15.98 8.76
CA GLY A 334 20.73 15.05 7.62
C GLY A 334 20.42 15.65 6.25
N ASN A 335 20.73 14.90 5.18
CA ASN A 335 20.51 15.30 3.78
C ASN A 335 19.04 15.60 3.42
N ILE A 336 18.09 15.32 4.31
CA ILE A 336 16.66 15.58 4.18
C ILE A 336 16.25 16.35 5.43
N ARG A 337 15.69 17.55 5.26
CA ARG A 337 15.07 18.37 6.32
C ARG A 337 13.58 18.45 6.08
N VAL A 338 12.77 18.36 7.13
CA VAL A 338 11.30 18.44 7.08
C VAL A 338 10.82 19.61 7.93
N PHE A 339 10.24 20.62 7.28
CA PHE A 339 9.67 21.79 7.96
C PHE A 339 8.14 21.69 8.03
N GLY A 340 7.58 21.96 9.21
CA GLY A 340 6.14 22.20 9.36
C GLY A 340 5.84 23.69 9.17
N ARG A 341 4.87 24.05 8.34
CA ARG A 341 4.36 25.44 8.25
C ARG A 341 2.87 25.46 8.51
N VAL A 342 2.46 26.22 9.52
CA VAL A 342 1.04 26.41 9.85
C VAL A 342 0.60 27.74 9.25
N ARG A 343 -0.40 27.73 8.37
CA ARG A 343 -0.92 28.98 7.78
C ARG A 343 -1.83 29.75 8.77
N PRO A 344 -1.97 31.08 8.63
CA PRO A 344 -3.02 31.82 9.32
C PRO A 344 -4.43 31.34 8.90
N ILE A 345 -5.38 31.56 9.79
CA ILE A 345 -6.82 31.34 9.55
C ILE A 345 -7.27 32.35 8.49
N THR A 346 -7.95 31.86 7.45
CA THR A 346 -8.45 32.67 6.34
C THR A 346 -9.97 32.73 6.37
N LYS A 347 -10.57 33.62 5.57
CA LYS A 347 -12.03 33.74 5.48
C LYS A 347 -12.72 32.50 4.90
N GLU A 348 -11.95 31.60 4.29
CA GLU A 348 -12.43 30.32 3.74
C GLU A 348 -12.68 29.28 4.83
N ASP A 349 -12.10 29.45 6.03
CA ASP A 349 -12.28 28.56 7.18
C ASP A 349 -13.59 28.83 7.95
N GLY A 350 -14.28 29.94 7.64
CA GLY A 350 -15.53 30.35 8.30
C GLY A 350 -15.35 31.00 9.67
N GLU A 351 -16.49 31.26 10.35
CA GLU A 351 -16.54 31.81 11.70
C GLU A 351 -17.32 30.84 12.61
N GLY A 352 -16.70 30.33 13.67
CA GLY A 352 -17.33 29.40 14.60
C GLY A 352 -16.36 28.45 15.31
N PRO A 353 -16.87 27.47 16.09
CA PRO A 353 -16.03 26.51 16.80
C PRO A 353 -15.28 25.53 15.87
N GLU A 354 -15.69 25.39 14.60
CA GLU A 354 -14.96 24.61 13.60
C GLU A 354 -13.75 25.35 13.03
N ALA A 355 -13.71 26.69 13.13
CA ALA A 355 -12.58 27.55 12.79
C ALA A 355 -11.64 27.80 13.99
N ALA A 356 -11.83 27.08 15.11
CA ALA A 356 -10.96 27.20 16.27
C ALA A 356 -9.55 26.69 15.97
N ASN A 357 -8.52 27.36 16.48
CA ASN A 357 -7.14 26.95 16.24
C ASN A 357 -6.86 25.59 16.91
N ALA A 358 -6.80 24.53 16.11
CA ALA A 358 -6.53 23.17 16.54
C ALA A 358 -5.02 22.88 16.76
N VAL A 359 -4.17 23.91 16.66
CA VAL A 359 -2.71 23.80 16.60
C VAL A 359 -2.07 24.69 17.66
N THR A 360 -1.23 24.10 18.51
CA THR A 360 -0.46 24.81 19.54
C THR A 360 1.01 24.41 19.48
N PHE A 361 1.89 25.36 19.75
CA PHE A 361 3.35 25.22 19.67
C PHE A 361 3.93 25.09 21.07
N ASP A 362 5.10 24.46 21.20
CA ASP A 362 5.89 24.57 22.42
C ASP A 362 6.48 26.00 22.54
N THR A 363 6.77 26.45 23.76
CA THR A 363 7.44 27.74 24.00
C THR A 363 8.96 27.62 24.05
N ASP A 364 9.47 26.42 24.35
CA ASP A 364 10.89 26.18 24.62
C ASP A 364 11.58 25.45 23.45
N ASP A 365 10.82 24.91 22.49
CA ASP A 365 11.32 24.14 21.35
C ASP A 365 10.56 24.46 20.05
N ASP A 366 11.26 24.99 19.03
CA ASP A 366 10.69 25.29 17.72
C ASP A 366 10.65 24.09 16.76
N ALA A 367 11.08 22.90 17.21
CA ALA A 367 10.89 21.62 16.53
C ALA A 367 9.50 20.98 16.77
N VAL A 368 8.79 21.39 17.82
CA VAL A 368 7.62 20.64 18.34
C VAL A 368 6.27 21.33 18.06
N LEU A 369 5.32 20.54 17.55
CA LEU A 369 3.95 20.94 17.26
C LEU A 369 2.94 20.02 17.94
N HIS A 370 1.90 20.58 18.56
CA HIS A 370 0.78 19.82 19.10
C HIS A 370 -0.50 20.07 18.29
N LEU A 371 -1.15 18.99 17.86
CA LEU A 371 -2.46 19.00 17.20
C LEU A 371 -3.55 18.41 18.11
N LEU A 372 -4.67 19.12 18.24
CA LEU A 372 -5.84 18.63 18.97
C LEU A 372 -6.80 17.90 18.02
N HIS A 373 -6.70 16.57 17.93
CA HIS A 373 -7.57 15.76 17.09
C HIS A 373 -8.62 15.01 17.93
N LYS A 374 -9.91 15.32 17.73
CA LYS A 374 -11.06 14.65 18.40
C LYS A 374 -10.91 14.59 19.93
N GLY A 375 -10.41 15.67 20.54
CA GLY A 375 -10.20 15.76 22.00
C GLY A 375 -8.94 15.06 22.52
N LYS A 376 -8.05 14.55 21.66
CA LYS A 376 -6.73 14.04 22.02
C LYS A 376 -5.64 14.96 21.46
N GLN A 377 -4.69 15.36 22.31
CA GLN A 377 -3.50 16.07 21.89
C GLN A 377 -2.50 15.06 21.30
N VAL A 378 -1.96 15.36 20.12
CA VAL A 378 -0.94 14.57 19.44
C VAL A 378 0.24 15.48 19.13
N SER A 379 1.43 15.11 19.62
CA SER A 379 2.67 15.86 19.37
C SER A 379 3.40 15.33 18.15
N PHE A 380 4.02 16.24 17.40
CA PHE A 380 4.87 15.98 16.24
C PHE A 380 6.17 16.75 16.41
N GLU A 381 7.29 16.09 16.13
CA GLU A 381 8.64 16.65 16.17
C GLU A 381 9.16 16.69 14.72
N LEU A 382 9.66 17.84 14.28
CA LEU A 382 10.11 18.15 12.92
C LEU A 382 11.42 18.95 12.98
N ASP A 383 12.15 19.13 11.88
CA ASP A 383 13.42 19.90 11.91
C ASP A 383 13.21 21.39 12.23
N LYS A 384 12.02 21.92 11.93
CA LYS A 384 11.53 23.23 12.38
C LYS A 384 10.03 23.37 12.16
N VAL A 385 9.35 24.14 13.00
CA VAL A 385 7.92 24.46 12.90
C VAL A 385 7.71 25.97 12.82
N PHE A 386 7.17 26.43 11.71
CA PHE A 386 6.81 27.83 11.48
C PHE A 386 5.35 28.09 11.93
N PRO A 387 5.12 28.98 12.92
CA PRO A 387 3.78 29.33 13.37
C PRO A 387 3.04 30.26 12.37
N PRO A 388 1.73 30.51 12.54
CA PRO A 388 0.91 31.32 11.64
C PRO A 388 1.38 32.75 11.40
N GLN A 389 2.25 33.27 12.27
CA GLN A 389 2.83 34.61 12.21
C GLN A 389 4.12 34.67 11.37
N ALA A 390 4.70 33.53 10.98
CA ALA A 390 6.00 33.47 10.32
C ALA A 390 5.96 34.03 8.89
N SER A 391 6.88 34.96 8.60
CA SER A 391 7.01 35.62 7.30
C SER A 391 7.55 34.69 6.20
N GLN A 392 7.44 35.11 4.93
CA GLN A 392 8.07 34.41 3.81
C GLN A 392 9.60 34.46 3.94
N GLU A 393 10.11 35.59 4.42
CA GLU A 393 11.52 35.87 4.63
C GLU A 393 12.13 34.95 5.69
N GLU A 394 11.41 34.69 6.80
CA GLU A 394 11.83 33.72 7.84
C GLU A 394 11.90 32.28 7.30
N VAL A 395 10.94 31.87 6.48
CA VAL A 395 10.96 30.54 5.83
C VAL A 395 12.11 30.45 4.82
N PHE A 396 12.35 31.51 4.05
CA PHE A 396 13.44 31.55 3.08
C PHE A 396 14.83 31.52 3.72
N GLN A 397 15.03 32.16 4.88
CA GLN A 397 16.32 32.14 5.61
C GLN A 397 16.80 30.71 5.93
N GLU A 398 15.89 29.80 6.31
CA GLU A 398 16.22 28.39 6.56
C GLU A 398 16.56 27.59 5.29
N VAL A 399 16.05 28.03 4.14
CA VAL A 399 16.22 27.39 2.82
C VAL A 399 17.40 28.00 2.06
N GLN A 400 17.83 29.23 2.38
CA GLN A 400 18.89 29.96 1.69
C GLN A 400 20.20 29.17 1.60
N ALA A 401 20.56 28.41 2.64
CA ALA A 401 21.76 27.57 2.66
C ALA A 401 21.71 26.43 1.61
N LEU A 402 20.51 25.98 1.22
CA LEU A 402 20.35 25.00 0.14
C LEU A 402 20.57 25.65 -1.23
N VAL A 403 20.15 26.91 -1.42
CA VAL A 403 20.38 27.66 -2.65
C VAL A 403 21.88 27.89 -2.91
N THR A 404 22.68 28.11 -1.86
CA THR A 404 24.15 28.15 -1.99
C THR A 404 24.73 26.81 -2.42
N SER A 405 24.23 25.69 -1.88
CA SER A 405 24.67 24.35 -2.32
C SER A 405 24.36 24.05 -3.79
N CYS A 406 23.29 24.61 -4.36
CA CYS A 406 23.03 24.54 -5.81
C CYS A 406 24.15 25.20 -6.64
N ILE A 407 24.68 26.32 -6.16
CA ILE A 407 25.77 27.07 -6.83
C ILE A 407 27.08 26.27 -6.76
N ASP A 408 27.31 25.58 -5.65
CA ASP A 408 28.45 24.67 -5.44
C ASP A 408 28.33 23.33 -6.22
N GLY A 409 27.25 23.14 -7.00
CA GLY A 409 27.06 22.00 -7.89
C GLY A 409 26.29 20.82 -7.31
N TYR A 410 25.62 20.98 -6.17
CA TYR A 410 24.77 19.95 -5.57
C TYR A 410 23.33 20.04 -6.09
N ASN A 411 22.71 18.88 -6.35
CA ASN A 411 21.28 18.81 -6.70
C ASN A 411 20.43 18.95 -5.43
N VAL A 412 19.62 20.01 -5.37
CA VAL A 412 18.65 20.25 -4.29
C VAL A 412 17.23 20.09 -4.84
N CYS A 413 16.33 19.56 -4.03
CA CYS A 413 14.90 19.52 -4.33
C CYS A 413 14.09 20.01 -3.12
N ILE A 414 13.09 20.84 -3.36
CA ILE A 414 12.20 21.40 -2.34
C ILE A 414 10.78 20.97 -2.70
N PHE A 415 10.09 20.31 -1.76
CA PHE A 415 8.73 19.83 -1.94
C PHE A 415 7.78 20.51 -0.95
N ALA A 416 6.70 21.11 -1.46
CA ALA A 416 5.59 21.57 -0.64
C ALA A 416 4.51 20.47 -0.55
N TYR A 417 4.27 19.92 0.64
CA TYR A 417 3.26 18.89 0.89
C TYR A 417 2.10 19.42 1.75
N GLY A 418 0.91 18.84 1.59
CA GLY A 418 -0.30 19.20 2.35
C GLY A 418 -1.57 19.19 1.50
N GLN A 419 -2.73 19.33 2.15
CA GLN A 419 -4.04 19.34 1.48
C GLN A 419 -4.25 20.58 0.57
N THR A 420 -5.30 20.57 -0.24
CA THR A 420 -5.77 21.77 -0.95
C THR A 420 -6.16 22.85 0.07
N GLY A 421 -5.79 24.11 -0.19
CA GLY A 421 -5.97 25.21 0.78
C GLY A 421 -4.94 25.24 1.93
N ALA A 422 -3.95 24.35 1.99
CA ALA A 422 -2.94 24.36 3.06
C ALA A 422 -1.83 25.44 2.93
N GLY A 423 -1.82 26.23 1.84
CA GLY A 423 -0.78 27.25 1.61
C GLY A 423 0.46 26.77 0.83
N LYS A 424 0.40 25.62 0.13
CA LYS A 424 1.50 25.10 -0.69
C LYS A 424 2.01 26.11 -1.73
N THR A 425 1.14 26.59 -2.60
CA THR A 425 1.47 27.58 -3.65
C THR A 425 2.04 28.85 -3.04
N TYR A 426 1.39 29.39 -2.00
CA TYR A 426 1.85 30.55 -1.22
C TYR A 426 3.22 30.34 -0.53
N THR A 427 3.72 29.12 -0.39
CA THR A 427 5.05 28.85 0.17
C THR A 427 6.13 28.70 -0.90
N MET A 428 5.74 28.51 -2.16
CA MET A 428 6.64 28.29 -3.31
C MET A 428 6.73 29.51 -4.25
N GLU A 429 5.66 30.32 -4.31
CA GLU A 429 5.51 31.56 -5.09
C GLU A 429 5.59 32.80 -4.18
#